data_AF-A0AB36J3F7-F1
#
_entry.id   AF-A0AB36J3F7-F1
#
_cell.length_a   1.000
_cell.length_b   1.000
_cell.length_c   1.000
_cell.angle_alpha   90.00
_cell.angle_beta   90.00
_cell.angle_gamma   90.00
#
_symmetry.space_group_name_H-M   'P 1'
#
loop_
_entity.id
_entity.type
_entity.pdbx_description
1 polymer ?
#
loop_
_entity_poly.entity_id
_entity_poly.type
_entity_poly.pdbx_seq_one_letter_code
_entity_poly.pdbx_strand_id
1 'polypeptide(L)'
;MSRFKASTHQLIDEHIKEIMRPKIIVGATYKFREYKDGATVERKVISVNDKTVTYQKPSGKAKCSVSTFQRLYEIHGVGTPIKPQEEAQ
;
A
#
# COMPACT_ATOMS: atom_id res chain seq x y z
N MET A 1 21.99 -29.29 8.86
CA MET A 1 21.11 -28.46 8.02
C MET A 1 19.69 -28.54 8.58
N SER A 2 19.29 -27.62 9.45
CA SER A 2 17.98 -27.70 10.11
C SER A 2 16.89 -27.13 9.20
N ARG A 3 16.03 -28.01 8.66
CA ARG A 3 14.79 -27.63 7.99
C ARG A 3 13.73 -27.37 9.05
N PHE A 4 13.77 -26.21 9.69
CA PHE A 4 12.67 -25.76 10.55
C PHE A 4 11.46 -25.50 9.66
N LYS A 5 10.54 -26.47 9.59
CA LYS A 5 9.21 -26.27 8.99
C LYS A 5 8.50 -25.22 9.85
N ALA A 6 8.05 -24.13 9.22
CA ALA A 6 7.20 -23.16 9.88
C ALA A 6 6.02 -23.88 10.53
N SER A 7 5.70 -23.52 11.78
CA SER A 7 4.57 -24.11 12.50
C SER A 7 3.27 -23.80 11.74
N THR A 8 2.30 -24.71 11.78
CA THR A 8 0.96 -24.49 11.20
C THR A 8 0.36 -23.17 11.71
N HIS A 9 0.62 -22.79 12.96
CA HIS A 9 0.21 -21.49 13.48
C HIS A 9 0.89 -20.32 12.77
N GLN A 10 2.18 -20.39 12.44
CA GLN A 10 2.86 -19.33 11.69
C GLN A 10 2.28 -19.17 10.29
N LEU A 11 1.93 -20.28 9.63
CA LEU A 11 1.29 -20.25 8.30
C LEU A 11 -0.11 -19.63 8.37
N ILE A 12 -0.90 -19.99 9.39
CA ILE A 12 -2.23 -19.41 9.61
C ILE A 12 -2.11 -17.91 9.91
N ASP A 13 -1.15 -17.52 10.74
CA ASP A 13 -0.94 -16.13 11.16
C ASP A 13 -0.44 -15.25 10.01
N GLU A 14 0.41 -15.78 9.12
CA GLU A 14 0.78 -15.14 7.86
C GLU A 14 -0.42 -15.02 6.92
N HIS A 15 -1.23 -16.07 6.79
CA HIS A 15 -2.41 -16.07 5.93
C HIS A 15 -3.49 -15.08 6.41
N ILE A 16 -3.74 -15.02 7.72
CA ILE A 16 -4.64 -14.04 8.32
C ILE A 16 -4.10 -12.62 8.11
N LYS A 17 -2.79 -12.39 8.27
CA LYS A 17 -2.16 -11.10 7.96
C LYS A 17 -2.29 -10.73 6.48
N GLU A 18 -2.27 -11.69 5.56
CA GLU A 18 -2.49 -11.44 4.13
C GLU A 18 -3.95 -11.09 3.82
N ILE A 19 -4.91 -11.80 4.42
CA ILE A 19 -6.34 -11.55 4.25
C ILE A 19 -6.76 -10.21 4.88
N MET A 20 -6.20 -9.88 6.05
CA MET A 20 -6.55 -8.69 6.84
C MET A 20 -5.75 -7.45 6.47
N ARG A 21 -4.74 -7.54 5.58
CA ARG A 21 -4.05 -6.35 5.07
C ARG A 21 -5.09 -5.44 4.37
N PRO A 22 -5.22 -4.17 4.76
CA PRO A 22 -6.12 -3.26 4.07
C PRO A 22 -5.72 -3.21 2.60
N LYS A 23 -6.63 -3.67 1.72
CA LYS A 23 -6.41 -3.78 0.28
C LYS A 23 -6.04 -2.41 -0.26
N ILE A 24 -4.75 -2.21 -0.52
CA ILE A 24 -4.31 -1.06 -1.31
C ILE A 24 -4.99 -1.19 -2.67
N ILE A 25 -5.78 -0.19 -3.02
CA ILE A 25 -6.66 -0.26 -4.19
C ILE A 25 -5.83 0.14 -5.40
N VAL A 26 -5.65 -0.80 -6.33
CA VAL A 26 -5.01 -0.52 -7.63
C VAL A 26 -5.83 0.53 -8.37
N GLY A 27 -5.17 1.53 -8.96
CA GLY A 27 -5.80 2.65 -9.65
C GLY A 27 -6.23 3.80 -8.73
N ALA A 28 -6.27 3.60 -7.41
CA ALA A 28 -6.68 4.65 -6.48
C ALA A 28 -5.55 5.66 -6.24
N THR A 29 -5.96 6.91 -6.00
CA THR A 29 -5.07 8.01 -5.65
C THR A 29 -5.11 8.24 -4.14
N TYR A 30 -3.95 8.09 -3.51
CA TYR A 30 -3.73 8.33 -2.10
C TYR A 30 -3.05 9.68 -1.91
N LYS A 31 -3.54 10.49 -0.98
CA LYS A 31 -2.96 11.80 -0.68
C LYS A 31 -2.13 11.73 0.59
N PHE A 32 -0.91 12.26 0.55
CA PHE A 32 0.04 12.24 1.66
C PHE A 32 0.46 13.67 1.98
N ARG A 33 0.48 14.04 3.25
CA ARG A 33 1.02 15.33 3.70
C ARG A 33 2.54 15.24 3.80
N GLU A 34 3.25 16.14 3.13
CA GLU A 34 4.69 16.26 3.28
C GLU A 34 5.07 17.02 4.55
N TYR A 35 6.13 16.56 5.20
CA TYR A 35 6.63 17.13 6.45
C TYR A 35 7.27 18.51 6.30
N LYS A 36 7.88 18.81 5.15
CA LYS A 36 8.69 20.02 4.97
C LYS A 36 7.84 21.27 4.74
N ASP A 37 6.87 21.17 3.85
CA ASP A 37 6.09 22.34 3.40
C ASP A 37 4.59 22.22 3.72
N GLY A 38 4.16 21.11 4.35
CA GLY A 38 2.76 20.82 4.60
C GLY A 38 1.94 20.55 3.34
N ALA A 39 2.57 20.55 2.16
CA ALA A 39 1.97 20.28 0.87
C ALA A 39 1.40 18.85 0.82
N THR A 40 0.32 18.68 0.07
CA THR A 40 -0.28 17.37 -0.15
C THR A 40 0.24 16.80 -1.47
N VAL A 41 0.86 15.63 -1.41
CA VAL A 41 1.34 14.89 -2.57
C VAL A 41 0.41 13.73 -2.87
N GLU A 42 -0.02 13.66 -4.12
CA GLU A 42 -0.85 12.58 -4.61
C GLU A 42 0.03 11.42 -5.12
N ARG A 43 -0.35 10.20 -4.74
CA ARG A 43 0.28 8.97 -5.21
C ARG A 43 -0.78 8.05 -5.78
N LYS A 44 -0.74 7.84 -7.09
CA LYS A 44 -1.65 6.92 -7.78
C LYS A 44 -1.05 5.52 -7.77
N VAL A 45 -1.77 4.55 -7.20
CA VAL A 45 -1.31 3.16 -7.20
C VAL A 45 -1.48 2.59 -8.60
N ILE A 46 -0.38 2.10 -9.19
CA ILE A 46 -0.35 1.52 -10.54
C ILE A 46 -0.52 0.01 -10.47
N SER A 47 0.16 -0.64 -9.52
CA SER A 47 0.06 -2.09 -9.31
C SER A 47 0.37 -2.47 -7.87
N VAL A 48 -0.23 -3.57 -7.42
CA VAL A 48 0.02 -4.17 -6.11
C VAL A 48 0.25 -5.65 -6.33
N ASN A 49 1.36 -6.15 -5.79
CA ASN A 49 1.67 -7.57 -5.67
C ASN A 49 1.69 -7.92 -4.17
N ASP A 50 1.78 -9.20 -3.81
CA ASP A 50 1.67 -9.68 -2.42
C ASP A 50 2.61 -8.98 -1.42
N LYS A 51 3.77 -8.51 -1.89
CA LYS A 51 4.79 -7.85 -1.06
C LYS A 51 5.01 -6.40 -1.38
N THR A 52 4.65 -5.93 -2.58
CA THR A 52 5.10 -4.63 -3.09
C THR A 52 4.01 -3.83 -3.79
N VAL A 53 4.05 -2.52 -3.59
CA VAL A 53 3.17 -1.53 -4.21
C VAL A 53 4.01 -0.68 -5.15
N THR A 54 3.54 -0.56 -6.37
CA THR A 54 4.10 0.37 -7.36
C THR A 54 3.12 1.51 -7.53
N TYR A 55 3.60 2.74 -7.40
CA TYR A 55 2.78 3.94 -7.47
C TYR A 55 3.48 5.05 -8.27
N GLN A 56 2.68 5.93 -8.84
CA GLN A 56 3.14 7.16 -9.48
C GLN A 56 3.12 8.30 -8.46
N LYS A 57 4.21 9.04 -8.32
CA LYS A 57 4.29 10.32 -7.61
C LYS A 57 4.67 11.44 -8.60
N PRO A 58 4.58 12.72 -8.22
CA PRO A 58 4.96 13.84 -9.11
C PRO A 58 6.40 13.73 -9.62
N SER A 59 7.32 13.20 -8.80
CA SER A 59 8.72 13.00 -9.18
C SER A 59 8.99 11.75 -10.03
N GLY A 60 7.96 10.98 -10.42
CA GLY A 60 8.10 9.74 -11.20
C GLY A 60 7.53 8.49 -10.53
N LYS A 61 7.81 7.33 -11.12
CA LYS A 61 7.35 6.03 -10.64
C LYS A 61 8.20 5.55 -9.46
N ALA A 62 7.57 4.98 -8.44
CA ALA A 62 8.26 4.43 -7.27
C ALA A 62 7.64 3.10 -6.82
N LYS A 63 8.42 2.33 -6.06
CA LYS A 63 8.04 1.02 -5.54
C LYS A 63 8.45 0.91 -4.08
N CYS A 64 7.57 0.37 -3.23
CA CYS A 64 7.88 0.06 -1.83
C CYS A 64 7.13 -1.18 -1.38
N SER A 65 7.39 -1.68 -0.17
CA SER A 65 6.61 -2.80 0.38
C SER A 65 5.18 -2.36 0.70
N VAL A 66 4.23 -3.31 0.68
CA VAL A 66 2.84 -3.06 1.09
C VAL A 66 2.77 -2.49 2.52
N SER A 67 3.55 -3.08 3.43
CA SER A 67 3.65 -2.61 4.82
C SER A 67 4.17 -1.17 4.94
N THR A 68 5.17 -0.81 4.12
CA THR A 68 5.72 0.54 4.11
C THR A 68 4.68 1.54 3.60
N PHE A 69 3.97 1.20 2.52
CA PHE A 69 2.95 2.07 1.95
C PHE A 69 1.80 2.32 2.93
N GLN A 70 1.30 1.25 3.58
CA GLN A 70 0.26 1.36 4.61
C GLN A 70 0.71 2.23 5.77
N ARG A 71 1.89 1.95 6.35
CA ARG A 71 2.44 2.73 7.45
C ARG A 71 2.61 4.21 7.08
N LEU A 72 3.08 4.51 5.87
CA LEU A 72 3.18 5.88 5.39
C LEU A 72 1.82 6.57 5.31
N TYR A 73 0.78 5.84 4.92
CA TYR A 73 -0.57 6.39 4.81
C TYR A 73 -1.26 6.51 6.17
N GLU A 74 -0.98 5.65 7.13
CA GLU A 74 -1.46 5.79 8.50
C GLU A 74 -0.89 7.05 9.18
N ILE A 75 0.38 7.37 8.92
CA ILE A 75 1.05 8.50 9.57
C ILE A 75 0.84 9.82 8.78
N HIS A 76 0.78 9.76 7.44
CA HIS A 76 0.74 10.95 6.57
C HIS A 76 -0.47 11.03 5.65
N GLY A 77 -1.34 10.03 5.65
CA GLY A 77 -2.51 10.01 4.80
C GLY A 77 -3.45 11.15 5.12
N VAL A 78 -3.98 11.78 4.07
CA VAL A 78 -4.97 12.84 4.18
C VAL A 78 -6.23 12.41 3.47
N GLY A 79 -7.35 12.41 4.19
CA GLY A 79 -8.65 11.99 3.66
C GLY A 79 -8.68 10.50 3.29
N THR A 80 -9.75 10.08 2.64
CA THR A 80 -9.90 8.70 2.11
C THR A 80 -9.27 8.56 0.73
N PRO A 81 -8.75 7.38 0.36
CA PRO A 81 -8.21 7.16 -0.98
C PRO A 81 -9.30 7.40 -2.02
N ILE A 82 -8.99 8.18 -3.04
CA ILE A 82 -9.90 8.41 -4.16
C ILE A 82 -9.82 7.15 -5.02
N LYS A 83 -10.87 6.34 -4.97
CA LYS A 83 -10.98 5.14 -5.81
C LYS A 83 -10.91 5.55 -7.28
N PRO A 84 -10.34 4.72 -8.17
CA PRO A 84 -10.45 4.98 -9.59
C PRO A 84 -11.94 5.12 -9.89
N GLN A 85 -12.35 6.28 -10.41
CA GLN A 85 -13.70 6.43 -10.93
C GLN A 85 -13.81 5.40 -12.05
N GLU A 86 -14.68 4.42 -11.84
CA GLU A 86 -15.21 3.61 -12.92
C GLU A 86 -15.91 4.63 -13.83
N GLU A 87 -15.24 5.04 -14.91
CA GLU A 87 -15.87 5.85 -15.95
C GLU A 87 -17.10 5.08 -16.39
N ALA A 88 -18.27 5.60 -15.99
CA ALA A 88 -19.55 5.12 -16.46
C ALA A 88 -19.51 5.17 -18.00
N GLN A 89 -19.51 3.98 -18.60
CA GLN A 89 -19.77 3.79 -20.03
C GLN A 89 -21.24 4.03 -20.32
#